data_AF-A0A382TMC6-F1
#
_entry.id   AF-A0A382TMC6-F1
#
_cell.length_a   1.000
_cell.length_b   1.000
_cell.length_c   1.000
_cell.angle_alpha   90.00
_cell.angle_beta   90.00
_cell.angle_gamma   90.00
#
_symmetry.space_group_name_H-M   'P 1'
#
loop_
_entity.id
_entity.type
_entity.pdbx_description
1 polymer ?
#
loop_
_entity_poly.entity_id
_entity_poly.type
_entity_poly.pdbx_seq_one_letter_code
_entity_poly.pdbx_strand_id
1 'polypeptide(L)'
;MNRRQFIATTTAAIAAAPVSAKAPTRNPFCVFTKPLQMLSYDDLANVIAELGFDGIEGTIRPGGQITPEQVPDELPKMMAALKKRGLEMTIMASGVNDPRDKVSMRQLE
;
A
#
# COMPACT_ATOMS: atom_id res chain seq x y z
N MET A 1 39.57 -31.59 -24.14
CA MET A 1 38.86 -31.22 -22.90
C MET A 1 37.78 -32.26 -22.64
N ASN A 2 37.86 -33.02 -21.54
CA ASN A 2 37.01 -34.20 -21.33
C ASN A 2 35.73 -33.86 -20.57
N ARG A 3 34.58 -34.39 -21.04
CA ARG A 3 33.23 -34.19 -20.43
C ARG A 3 33.18 -34.44 -18.92
N ARG A 4 34.02 -35.36 -18.43
CA ARG A 4 34.16 -35.70 -17.01
C ARG A 4 34.81 -34.58 -16.17
N GLN A 5 35.81 -33.88 -16.72
CA GLN A 5 36.43 -32.74 -16.02
C GLN A 5 35.50 -31.53 -15.98
N PHE A 6 34.68 -31.33 -17.02
CA PHE A 6 33.68 -30.26 -17.07
C PHE A 6 32.61 -30.45 -15.99
N ILE A 7 32.02 -31.65 -15.85
CA ILE A 7 31.00 -31.92 -14.81
C ILE A 7 31.58 -31.74 -13.40
N ALA A 8 32.83 -32.16 -13.17
CA ALA A 8 33.47 -32.05 -11.85
C ALA A 8 33.82 -30.61 -11.45
N THR A 9 34.01 -29.70 -12.41
CA THR A 9 34.29 -28.28 -12.10
C THR A 9 33.01 -27.46 -11.90
N THR A 10 31.88 -27.85 -12.50
CA THR A 10 30.61 -27.11 -12.38
C THR A 10 29.89 -27.35 -11.05
N THR A 11 30.04 -28.52 -10.41
CA THR A 11 29.40 -28.81 -9.11
C THR A 11 30.00 -28.02 -7.94
N ALA A 12 31.27 -27.64 -8.02
CA ALA A 12 31.93 -26.85 -6.97
C ALA A 12 31.44 -25.39 -6.89
N ALA A 13 30.83 -24.86 -7.96
CA ALA A 13 30.43 -23.45 -8.03
C ALA A 13 28.99 -23.16 -7.53
N ILE A 14 28.12 -24.17 -7.42
CA ILE A 14 26.70 -23.96 -7.05
C ILE A 14 26.48 -24.03 -5.53
N ALA A 15 27.38 -24.67 -4.78
CA ALA A 15 27.19 -24.91 -3.34
C ALA A 15 27.36 -23.65 -2.44
N ALA A 16 27.84 -22.52 -2.99
CA ALA A 16 28.17 -21.31 -2.21
C ALA A 16 27.20 -20.14 -2.42
N ALA A 17 26.19 -20.26 -3.28
CA ALA A 17 25.20 -19.20 -3.45
C ALA A 17 24.05 -19.39 -2.44
N PRO A 18 23.82 -18.47 -1.49
CA PRO A 18 22.64 -18.53 -0.66
C PRO A 18 21.42 -18.31 -1.55
N VAL A 19 20.66 -19.37 -1.81
CA VAL A 19 19.32 -19.27 -2.39
C VAL A 19 18.43 -18.74 -1.28
N SER A 20 18.33 -17.41 -1.18
CA SER A 20 17.37 -16.77 -0.29
C SER A 20 15.98 -16.99 -0.86
N ALA A 21 15.32 -18.08 -0.45
CA ALA A 21 13.93 -18.32 -0.78
C ALA A 21 13.09 -17.18 -0.18
N LYS A 22 12.51 -16.34 -1.04
CA LYS A 22 11.58 -15.29 -0.61
C LYS A 22 10.39 -15.97 0.05
N ALA A 23 10.20 -15.75 1.35
CA ALA A 23 9.06 -16.28 2.08
C ALA A 23 7.76 -15.85 1.37
N PRO A 24 6.73 -16.72 1.31
CA PRO A 24 5.46 -16.36 0.70
C PRO A 24 4.86 -15.20 1.50
N THR A 25 4.72 -14.04 0.85
CA THR A 25 4.03 -12.89 1.43
C THR A 25 2.53 -13.13 1.32
N ARG A 26 1.80 -13.09 2.45
CA ARG A 26 0.34 -13.08 2.41
C ARG A 26 -0.15 -11.82 1.69
N ASN A 27 -1.36 -11.88 1.12
CA ASN A 27 -1.99 -10.70 0.54
C ASN A 27 -2.32 -9.67 1.64
N PRO A 28 -2.19 -8.36 1.36
CA PRO A 28 -2.60 -7.32 2.30
C PRO A 28 -4.13 -7.30 2.45
N PHE A 29 -4.60 -7.13 3.68
CA PHE A 29 -5.99 -6.87 4.00
C PHE A 29 -6.16 -5.38 4.33
N CYS A 30 -7.15 -4.76 3.72
CA CYS A 30 -7.53 -3.39 4.00
C CYS A 30 -9.03 -3.29 4.29
N VAL A 31 -9.44 -2.16 4.87
CA VAL A 31 -10.83 -1.90 5.25
C VAL A 31 -11.35 -0.62 4.60
N PHE A 32 -12.57 -0.68 4.08
CA PHE A 32 -13.27 0.49 3.54
C PHE A 32 -13.70 1.44 4.65
N THR A 33 -13.10 2.64 4.68
CA THR A 33 -13.19 3.54 5.86
C THR A 33 -14.42 4.42 5.89
N LYS A 34 -15.33 4.33 4.91
CA LYS A 34 -16.57 5.15 4.88
C LYS A 34 -17.37 5.11 6.21
N PRO A 35 -17.57 3.96 6.87
CA PRO A 35 -18.28 3.92 8.16
C PRO A 35 -17.50 4.56 9.31
N LEU A 36 -16.22 4.87 9.12
CA LEU A 36 -15.29 5.40 10.12
C LEU A 36 -14.80 6.82 9.77
N GLN A 37 -15.35 7.44 8.73
CA GLN A 37 -14.84 8.71 8.18
C GLN A 37 -14.98 9.91 9.15
N MET A 38 -15.74 9.75 10.24
CA MET A 38 -15.88 10.76 11.30
C MET A 38 -14.68 10.81 12.25
N LEU A 39 -13.83 9.77 12.25
CA LEU A 39 -12.64 9.71 13.10
C LEU A 39 -11.58 10.68 12.61
N SER A 40 -10.74 11.16 13.54
CA SER A 40 -9.49 11.80 13.19
C SER A 40 -8.55 10.82 12.47
N TYR A 41 -7.56 11.30 11.72
CA TYR A 41 -6.63 10.41 11.01
C TYR A 41 -5.82 9.53 11.97
N ASP A 42 -5.41 10.08 13.12
CA ASP A 42 -4.67 9.32 14.13
C ASP A 42 -5.59 8.27 14.80
N ASP A 43 -6.85 8.60 15.11
CA ASP A 43 -7.80 7.63 15.68
C ASP A 43 -8.17 6.52 14.68
N LEU A 44 -8.39 6.88 13.42
CA LEU A 44 -8.61 5.91 12.35
C LEU A 44 -7.41 4.95 12.26
N ALA A 45 -6.19 5.47 12.18
CA ALA A 45 -4.99 4.65 12.09
C ALA A 45 -4.79 3.77 13.34
N ASN A 46 -5.14 4.26 14.53
CA ASN A 46 -5.08 3.48 15.77
C ASN A 46 -6.04 2.28 15.71
N VAL A 47 -7.32 2.53 15.39
CA VAL A 47 -8.36 1.48 15.30
C VAL A 47 -8.00 0.44 14.23
N ILE A 48 -7.56 0.86 13.05
CA ILE A 48 -7.24 -0.07 11.97
C ILE A 48 -6.04 -0.97 12.34
N ALA A 49 -5.02 -0.41 13.00
CA ALA A 49 -3.88 -1.18 13.47
C ALA A 49 -4.26 -2.15 14.60
N GLU A 50 -5.13 -1.75 15.53
CA GLU A 50 -5.63 -2.62 16.61
C GLU A 50 -6.44 -3.80 16.05
N LEU A 51 -7.16 -3.60 14.96
CA LEU A 51 -7.90 -4.65 14.25
C LEU A 51 -7.01 -5.58 13.42
N GLY A 52 -5.72 -5.27 13.28
CA GLY A 52 -4.74 -6.13 12.58
C GLY A 52 -4.79 -6.07 11.05
N PHE A 53 -5.35 -5.00 10.47
CA PHE A 53 -5.29 -4.76 9.02
C PHE A 53 -3.93 -4.21 8.61
N ASP A 54 -3.59 -4.38 7.32
CA ASP A 54 -2.36 -3.86 6.73
C ASP A 54 -2.53 -2.41 6.23
N GLY A 55 -3.78 -1.98 6.02
CA GLY A 55 -4.07 -0.66 5.48
C GLY A 55 -5.55 -0.32 5.36
N ILE A 56 -5.82 0.74 4.60
CA ILE A 56 -7.16 1.25 4.38
C ILE A 56 -7.52 1.30 2.89
N GLU A 57 -8.82 1.16 2.62
CA GLU A 57 -9.44 1.75 1.44
C GLU A 57 -10.00 3.12 1.85
N GLY A 58 -9.17 4.16 1.66
CA GLY A 58 -9.46 5.52 2.07
C GLY A 58 -10.45 6.22 1.14
N THR A 59 -11.32 7.07 1.70
CA THR A 59 -12.35 7.77 0.93
C THR A 59 -11.91 9.16 0.50
N ILE A 60 -11.24 9.24 -0.65
CA ILE A 60 -10.77 10.49 -1.25
C ILE A 60 -11.70 10.75 -2.41
N ARG A 61 -12.81 11.47 -2.22
CA ARG A 61 -13.87 11.70 -3.23
C ARG A 61 -14.86 12.74 -2.73
N PRO A 62 -15.79 13.25 -3.57
CA PRO A 62 -16.88 14.08 -3.08
C PRO A 62 -17.66 13.40 -1.93
N GLY A 63 -17.78 14.09 -0.79
CA GLY A 63 -18.42 13.57 0.42
C GLY A 63 -17.65 12.44 1.14
N GLY A 64 -16.39 12.18 0.77
CA GLY A 64 -15.48 11.30 1.50
C GLY A 64 -14.87 11.99 2.72
N GLN A 65 -13.94 11.29 3.39
CA GLN A 65 -13.16 11.86 4.48
C GLN A 65 -12.25 12.99 4.00
N ILE A 66 -11.77 12.90 2.75
CA ILE A 66 -11.04 13.95 2.04
C ILE A 66 -11.77 14.23 0.72
N THR A 67 -12.15 15.48 0.46
CA THR A 67 -12.69 15.89 -0.84
C THR A 67 -11.57 16.19 -1.84
N PRO A 68 -11.83 16.17 -3.16
CA PRO A 68 -10.78 16.43 -4.17
C PRO A 68 -10.05 17.76 -3.98
N GLU A 69 -10.73 18.78 -3.48
CA GLU A 69 -10.16 20.11 -3.23
C GLU A 69 -9.18 20.10 -2.06
N GLN A 70 -9.39 19.21 -1.09
CA GLN A 70 -8.60 19.08 0.13
C GLN A 70 -7.35 18.21 -0.07
N VAL A 71 -7.24 17.46 -1.17
CA VAL A 71 -6.15 16.49 -1.41
C VAL A 71 -4.76 17.07 -1.16
N PRO A 72 -4.38 18.25 -1.69
CA PRO A 72 -3.02 18.78 -1.52
C PRO A 72 -2.62 18.97 -0.05
N ASP A 73 -3.57 19.32 0.80
CA ASP A 73 -3.31 19.67 2.20
C ASP A 73 -3.62 18.51 3.17
N GLU A 74 -4.66 17.73 2.91
CA GLU A 74 -5.20 16.73 3.84
C GLU A 74 -4.65 15.32 3.58
N LEU A 75 -4.41 14.94 2.32
CA LEU A 75 -3.90 13.61 2.00
C LEU A 75 -2.51 13.36 2.63
N PRO A 76 -1.54 14.30 2.59
CA PRO A 76 -0.26 14.12 3.28
C PRO A 76 -0.41 13.89 4.79
N LYS A 77 -1.39 14.54 5.44
CA LYS A 77 -1.66 14.38 6.89
C LYS A 77 -2.19 12.99 7.19
N MET A 78 -3.14 12.50 6.40
CA MET A 78 -3.65 11.13 6.52
C MET A 78 -2.53 10.10 6.30
N MET A 79 -1.73 10.26 5.24
CA MET A 79 -0.60 9.38 4.96
C MET A 79 0.42 9.35 6.10
N ALA A 80 0.69 10.50 6.73
CA ALA A 80 1.55 10.57 7.91
C ALA A 80 0.98 9.80 9.11
N ALA A 81 -0.33 9.92 9.38
CA ALA A 81 -1.00 9.18 10.45
C ALA A 81 -0.95 7.66 10.24
N LEU A 82 -1.25 7.19 9.02
CA LEU A 82 -1.16 5.76 8.65
C LEU A 82 0.28 5.24 8.86
N LYS A 83 1.27 6.00 8.39
CA LYS A 83 2.69 5.63 8.52
C LYS A 83 3.14 5.46 9.97
N LYS A 84 2.66 6.29 10.90
CA LYS A 84 2.97 6.14 12.35
C LYS A 84 2.56 4.77 12.90
N ARG A 85 1.56 4.13 12.30
CA ARG A 85 1.01 2.83 12.73
C ARG A 85 1.41 1.67 11.81
N GLY A 86 2.31 1.91 10.85
CA GLY A 86 2.74 0.90 9.89
C GLY A 86 1.65 0.48 8.90
N LEU A 87 0.65 1.35 8.67
CA LEU A 87 -0.45 1.11 7.75
C LEU A 87 -0.21 1.76 6.39
N GLU A 88 -0.82 1.18 5.36
CA GLU A 88 -0.81 1.72 3.99
C GLU A 88 -2.18 2.27 3.56
N MET A 89 -2.16 3.22 2.61
CA MET A 89 -3.33 3.50 1.77
C MET A 89 -3.34 2.45 0.64
N THR A 90 -3.89 1.27 0.91
CA THR A 90 -3.86 0.15 -0.04
C THR A 90 -4.76 0.42 -1.25
N ILE A 91 -5.91 1.06 -1.03
CA ILE A 91 -6.85 1.44 -2.08
C ILE A 91 -7.32 2.87 -1.82
N MET A 92 -7.46 3.66 -2.89
CA MET A 92 -8.10 4.97 -2.83
C MET A 92 -9.48 4.89 -3.50
N ALA A 93 -10.54 5.00 -2.70
CA ALA A 93 -11.90 5.09 -3.22
C ALA A 93 -12.16 6.49 -3.78
N SER A 94 -11.91 6.65 -5.09
CA SER A 94 -12.04 7.91 -5.81
C SER A 94 -13.46 8.18 -6.31
N GLY A 95 -13.71 9.42 -6.73
CA GLY A 95 -14.95 9.88 -7.37
C GLY A 95 -14.77 10.18 -8.86
N VAL A 96 -13.63 9.75 -9.42
CA VAL A 96 -13.22 10.09 -10.79
C VAL A 96 -14.11 9.33 -11.78
N ASN A 97 -14.97 10.07 -12.48
CA ASN A 97 -15.86 9.53 -13.50
C ASN A 97 -15.59 10.10 -14.90
N ASP A 98 -14.85 11.21 -15.01
CA ASP A 98 -14.38 11.79 -16.28
C ASP A 98 -12.89 12.17 -16.14
N PRO A 99 -11.99 11.63 -16.98
CA PRO A 99 -10.56 11.96 -16.94
C PRO A 99 -10.24 13.40 -17.36
N ARG A 100 -11.22 14.19 -17.80
CA ARG A 100 -11.07 15.60 -18.19
C ARG A 100 -11.59 16.57 -17.11
N ASP A 101 -12.26 16.07 -16.08
CA ASP A 101 -12.71 16.90 -14.98
C ASP A 101 -11.52 17.32 -14.11
N LYS A 102 -11.18 18.62 -14.17
CA LYS A 102 -10.04 19.20 -13.46
C LYS A 102 -10.11 19.04 -11.95
N VAL A 103 -11.30 18.95 -11.36
CA VAL A 103 -11.46 18.79 -9.91
C VAL A 103 -11.16 17.35 -9.53
N SER A 104 -11.75 16.38 -10.23
CA SER A 104 -11.51 14.95 -10.02
C SER A 104 -10.04 14.56 -10.25
N MET A 105 -9.36 15.20 -11.20
CA MET A 105 -7.94 14.94 -11.50
C MET A 105 -6.99 15.25 -10.32
N ARG A 106 -7.36 16.12 -9.38
CA ARG A 106 -6.56 16.39 -8.17
C ARG A 106 -6.34 15.16 -7.29
N GLN A 107 -7.20 14.15 -7.43
CA GLN A 107 -7.09 12.90 -6.69
C GLN A 107 -5.98 11.98 -7.24
N LEU A 108 -5.39 12.34 -8.39
CA LEU A 108 -4.32 11.60 -9.08
C LEU A 108 -2.95 12.29 -8.99
N GLU A 109 -2.89 13.50 -8.42
CA GLU A 109 -1.67 14.27 -8.18
C GLU A 109 -0.93 13.76 -6.93
#